data_AF-A0A173S4L2-F1
#
_entry.id   AF-A0A173S4L2-F1
#
_cell.length_a   1.000
_cell.length_b   1.000
_cell.length_c   1.000
_cell.angle_alpha   90.00
_cell.angle_beta   90.00
_cell.angle_gamma   90.00
#
_symmetry.space_group_name_H-M   'P 1'
#
loop_
_entity.id
_entity.type
_entity.pdbx_description
1 polymer ?
#
loop_
_entity_poly.entity_id
_entity_poly.type
_entity_poly.pdbx_seq_one_letter_code
_entity_poly.pdbx_strand_id
1 'polypeptide(L)'
;MAVFLTEKEKKKYKIYKKGSLPESNNILSHQAEACRRQETPPCLWLEGSFTLEAAVILPVMALFFVMILMFFRVMQVQMDVQKALDDTGRKLAVMAAQEGEDHEKIVGMAAANVLFKKNIKKSDNINHYVVNKVAGINLLKSKFTEDKIYLVASYGVKMPVWLPGKPYLKIRQHVICRKWTGWVEDNGNMEIWVYVAEKGSVYHTSRECTYLKLSISAVNYTDIKNKRNKYGEKYRECEVCAEKIKGKNTVFITDQGNRFHYDLNCGGIKRTIYMIRLSEVGNRKKCSRCET
;
A
#
# COMPACT_ATOMS: atom_id res chain seq x y z
N MET A 1 -37.11 -11.83 -93.73
CA MET A 1 -37.72 -10.71 -94.50
C MET A 1 -39.19 -11.06 -94.69
N ALA A 2 -40.10 -10.12 -94.38
CA ALA A 2 -41.58 -10.18 -94.51
C ALA A 2 -42.32 -11.25 -93.67
N VAL A 3 -43.05 -10.94 -92.58
CA VAL A 3 -44.28 -10.13 -92.36
C VAL A 3 -45.58 -10.92 -92.54
N PHE A 4 -46.24 -11.10 -91.38
CA PHE A 4 -47.68 -11.21 -91.04
C PHE A 4 -48.77 -11.34 -92.12
N LEU A 5 -49.80 -12.17 -91.85
CA LEU A 5 -51.15 -11.79 -91.37
C LEU A 5 -52.15 -12.97 -91.57
N THR A 6 -52.68 -13.54 -90.48
CA THR A 6 -54.10 -13.54 -90.03
C THR A 6 -55.07 -14.47 -90.75
N GLU A 7 -55.73 -15.33 -89.95
CA GLU A 7 -57.17 -15.60 -90.15
C GLU A 7 -57.83 -15.91 -88.79
N LYS A 8 -58.92 -15.20 -88.49
CA LYS A 8 -59.80 -15.37 -87.32
C LYS A 8 -61.10 -16.00 -87.81
N GLU A 9 -61.50 -17.13 -87.24
CA GLU A 9 -62.87 -17.62 -87.34
C GLU A 9 -63.58 -17.70 -85.96
N LYS A 10 -64.84 -17.27 -85.95
CA LYS A 10 -65.77 -17.20 -84.82
C LYS A 10 -66.83 -18.30 -84.92
N LYS A 11 -67.18 -18.98 -83.82
CA LYS A 11 -68.49 -19.67 -83.61
C LYS A 11 -68.86 -19.53 -82.11
N LYS A 12 -69.74 -18.60 -81.68
CA LYS A 12 -71.23 -18.57 -81.63
C LYS A 12 -71.89 -19.73 -80.87
N TYR A 13 -72.45 -19.46 -79.68
CA TYR A 13 -73.73 -20.00 -79.16
C TYR A 13 -74.34 -18.96 -78.18
N LYS A 14 -75.27 -18.11 -78.66
CA LYS A 14 -76.75 -18.12 -78.49
C LYS A 14 -77.27 -17.88 -77.04
N ILE A 15 -77.74 -16.66 -76.82
CA ILE A 15 -78.53 -16.14 -75.68
C ILE A 15 -80.03 -16.20 -76.04
N TYR A 16 -80.89 -16.14 -75.01
CA TYR A 16 -82.36 -15.80 -74.92
C TYR A 16 -83.24 -16.98 -74.47
N LYS A 17 -84.24 -16.90 -73.56
CA LYS A 17 -85.05 -15.81 -72.91
C LYS A 17 -85.72 -16.43 -71.64
N LYS A 18 -85.79 -15.79 -70.45
CA LYS A 18 -86.76 -14.80 -69.86
C LYS A 18 -88.02 -15.35 -69.14
N GLY A 19 -88.24 -14.83 -67.91
CA GLY A 19 -89.54 -14.57 -67.23
C GLY A 19 -89.89 -15.54 -66.09
N SER A 20 -90.48 -15.18 -64.93
CA SER A 20 -90.96 -13.90 -64.34
C SER A 20 -91.64 -14.18 -62.97
N LEU A 21 -91.49 -13.24 -62.00
CA LEU A 21 -92.33 -12.92 -60.79
C LEU A 21 -92.23 -13.81 -59.51
N PRO A 22 -92.59 -13.30 -58.30
CA PRO A 22 -92.17 -12.05 -57.64
C PRO A 22 -91.73 -12.25 -56.16
N GLU A 23 -91.33 -11.15 -55.53
CA GLU A 23 -90.94 -10.98 -54.12
C GLU A 23 -91.91 -11.56 -53.07
N SER A 24 -91.36 -12.15 -52.02
CA SER A 24 -91.91 -12.05 -50.66
C SER A 24 -90.76 -12.01 -49.64
N ASN A 25 -90.47 -10.81 -49.15
CA ASN A 25 -89.63 -10.59 -47.99
C ASN A 25 -90.50 -10.74 -46.73
N ASN A 26 -89.99 -11.50 -45.76
CA ASN A 26 -89.85 -11.15 -44.35
C ASN A 26 -90.11 -12.34 -43.42
N ILE A 27 -89.42 -12.28 -42.28
CA ILE A 27 -89.66 -13.02 -41.02
C ILE A 27 -89.03 -14.41 -40.94
N LEU A 28 -87.69 -14.47 -40.86
CA LEU A 28 -87.01 -15.53 -40.08
C LEU A 28 -85.55 -15.17 -39.72
N SER A 29 -85.30 -13.98 -39.19
CA SER A 29 -83.94 -13.54 -38.80
C SER A 29 -83.71 -13.41 -37.29
N HIS A 30 -84.65 -13.78 -36.42
CA HIS A 30 -84.56 -13.44 -35.00
C HIS A 30 -84.05 -14.53 -34.04
N GLN A 31 -83.54 -15.68 -34.51
CA GLN A 31 -83.16 -16.76 -33.60
C GLN A 31 -81.83 -17.47 -33.90
N ALA A 32 -80.95 -16.87 -34.71
CA ALA A 32 -79.63 -17.45 -35.04
C ALA A 32 -78.41 -16.65 -34.52
N GLU A 33 -78.61 -15.53 -33.81
CA GLU A 33 -77.51 -14.65 -33.37
C GLU A 33 -77.06 -14.83 -31.91
N ALA A 34 -77.64 -15.74 -31.14
CA ALA A 34 -77.35 -15.88 -29.71
C ALA A 34 -76.16 -16.82 -29.36
N CYS A 35 -75.37 -17.30 -30.33
CA CYS A 35 -74.29 -18.25 -30.05
C CYS A 35 -72.97 -17.91 -30.75
N ARG A 36 -72.55 -16.64 -30.68
CA ARG A 36 -71.21 -16.24 -31.12
C ARG A 36 -70.65 -15.13 -30.25
N ARG A 37 -70.21 -15.46 -29.04
CA ARG A 37 -69.28 -14.64 -28.25
C ARG A 37 -68.73 -15.43 -27.05
N GLN A 38 -67.64 -16.12 -27.30
CA GLN A 38 -66.58 -16.36 -26.30
C GLN A 38 -65.28 -16.62 -27.09
N GLU A 39 -64.86 -15.60 -27.85
CA GLU A 39 -63.46 -15.52 -28.29
C GLU A 39 -62.66 -15.05 -27.08
N THR A 40 -61.76 -15.89 -26.58
CA THR A 40 -60.70 -15.48 -25.67
C THR A 40 -59.93 -14.31 -26.31
N PRO A 41 -59.63 -13.23 -25.57
CA PRO A 41 -58.91 -12.09 -26.15
C PRO A 41 -57.59 -12.60 -26.75
N PRO A 42 -57.21 -12.16 -27.96
CA PRO A 42 -55.91 -12.51 -28.49
C PRO A 42 -54.87 -11.92 -27.54
N CYS A 43 -54.20 -12.81 -26.80
CA CYS A 43 -52.95 -12.47 -26.16
C CYS A 43 -52.01 -12.04 -27.28
N LEU A 44 -51.87 -10.72 -27.48
CA LEU A 44 -50.75 -10.12 -28.19
C LEU A 44 -49.50 -10.34 -27.33
N TRP A 45 -49.09 -11.60 -27.17
CA TRP A 45 -47.75 -11.90 -26.73
C TRP A 45 -46.86 -11.51 -27.90
N LEU A 46 -46.21 -10.36 -27.74
CA LEU A 46 -45.21 -9.86 -28.66
C LEU A 46 -44.08 -10.91 -28.68
N GLU A 47 -44.07 -11.82 -29.67
CA GLU A 47 -43.14 -12.96 -29.82
C GLU A 47 -41.66 -12.57 -30.08
N GLY A 48 -41.22 -11.40 -29.60
CA GLY A 48 -39.85 -10.92 -29.74
C GLY A 48 -39.32 -10.09 -28.56
N SER A 49 -40.03 -10.00 -27.43
CA SER A 49 -39.55 -9.21 -26.28
C SER A 49 -38.24 -9.77 -25.71
N PHE A 50 -38.13 -11.09 -25.56
CA PHE A 50 -36.93 -11.74 -25.03
C PHE A 50 -35.68 -11.53 -25.88
N THR A 51 -35.82 -11.46 -27.21
CA THR A 51 -34.66 -11.25 -28.11
C THR A 51 -34.22 -9.80 -28.14
N LEU A 52 -35.16 -8.85 -28.04
CA LEU A 52 -34.88 -7.41 -27.95
C LEU A 52 -34.20 -7.06 -26.61
N GLU A 53 -34.69 -7.62 -25.50
CA GLU A 53 -34.07 -7.48 -24.19
C GLU A 53 -32.65 -8.06 -24.18
N ALA A 54 -32.46 -9.28 -24.71
CA ALA A 54 -31.15 -9.89 -24.82
C ALA A 54 -30.18 -9.10 -25.73
N ALA A 55 -30.66 -8.51 -26.83
CA ALA A 55 -29.86 -7.70 -27.75
C ALA A 55 -29.30 -6.42 -27.10
N VAL A 56 -29.92 -5.93 -26.04
CA VAL A 56 -29.43 -4.77 -25.27
C VAL A 56 -28.60 -5.23 -24.07
N ILE A 57 -29.04 -6.25 -23.34
CA ILE A 57 -28.38 -6.72 -22.12
C ILE A 57 -27.00 -7.31 -22.43
N LEU A 58 -26.85 -8.09 -23.51
CA LEU A 58 -25.59 -8.75 -23.84
C LEU A 58 -24.45 -7.74 -24.15
N PRO A 59 -24.64 -6.71 -25.00
CA PRO A 59 -23.62 -5.68 -25.20
C PRO A 59 -23.29 -4.88 -23.93
N VAL A 60 -24.28 -4.55 -23.11
CA VAL A 60 -24.08 -3.82 -21.84
C VAL A 60 -23.26 -4.67 -20.86
N MET A 61 -23.58 -5.96 -20.75
CA MET A 61 -22.83 -6.90 -19.93
C MET A 61 -21.39 -7.09 -20.45
N ALA A 62 -21.21 -7.23 -21.76
CA ALA A 62 -19.89 -7.30 -22.37
C ALA A 62 -19.06 -6.02 -22.11
N LEU A 63 -19.68 -4.85 -22.24
CA LEU A 63 -19.06 -3.57 -21.92
C LEU A 63 -18.62 -3.52 -20.45
N PHE A 64 -19.45 -4.00 -19.53
CA PHE A 64 -19.12 -4.08 -18.11
C PHE A 64 -17.88 -4.94 -17.85
N PHE A 65 -17.81 -6.14 -18.43
CA PHE A 65 -16.64 -7.00 -18.30
C PHE A 65 -15.38 -6.37 -18.94
N VAL A 66 -15.52 -5.72 -20.11
CA VAL A 66 -14.41 -4.98 -20.72
C VAL A 66 -13.92 -3.89 -19.77
N MET A 67 -14.81 -3.11 -19.15
CA MET A 67 -14.43 -2.07 -18.17
C MET A 67 -13.70 -2.64 -16.95
N ILE A 68 -14.11 -3.80 -16.44
CA ILE A 68 -13.40 -4.49 -15.35
C ILE A 68 -11.99 -4.92 -15.79
N LEU A 69 -11.87 -5.57 -16.96
CA LEU A 69 -10.58 -5.99 -17.48
C LEU A 69 -9.64 -4.79 -17.72
N MET A 70 -10.20 -3.65 -18.14
CA MET A 70 -9.48 -2.39 -18.30
C MET A 70 -8.92 -1.87 -16.99
N PHE A 71 -9.72 -1.90 -15.93
CA PHE A 71 -9.28 -1.51 -14.60
C PHE A 71 -8.04 -2.32 -14.18
N PHE A 72 -8.05 -3.64 -14.39
CA PHE A 72 -6.88 -4.47 -14.12
C PHE A 72 -5.66 -4.11 -14.99
N ARG A 73 -5.84 -3.77 -16.27
CA ARG A 73 -4.73 -3.32 -17.13
C ARG A 73 -4.13 -1.99 -16.65
N VAL A 74 -4.98 -1.04 -16.27
CA VAL A 74 -4.52 0.23 -15.69
C VAL A 74 -3.77 -0.02 -14.38
N MET A 75 -4.31 -0.89 -13.52
CA MET A 75 -3.66 -1.28 -12.26
C MET A 75 -2.30 -1.94 -12.50
N GLN A 76 -2.16 -2.84 -13.47
CA GLN A 76 -0.88 -3.47 -13.83
C GLN A 76 0.17 -2.41 -14.21
N VAL A 77 -0.20 -1.45 -15.06
CA VAL A 77 0.70 -0.35 -15.44
C VAL A 77 1.07 0.50 -14.23
N GLN A 78 0.09 0.83 -13.37
CA GLN A 78 0.34 1.58 -12.15
C GLN A 78 1.29 0.83 -11.21
N MET A 79 1.15 -0.49 -11.05
CA MET A 79 2.04 -1.30 -10.24
C MET A 79 3.46 -1.34 -10.80
N ASP A 80 3.61 -1.51 -12.11
CA ASP A 80 4.93 -1.53 -12.76
C ASP A 80 5.65 -0.18 -12.63
N VAL A 81 4.94 0.93 -12.83
CA VAL A 81 5.49 2.29 -12.64
C VAL A 81 5.82 2.56 -11.17
N GLN A 82 4.93 2.17 -10.24
CA GLN A 82 5.13 2.36 -8.81
C GLN A 82 6.37 1.60 -8.33
N LYS A 83 6.50 0.32 -8.71
CA LYS A 83 7.67 -0.50 -8.40
C LYS A 83 8.95 0.12 -8.95
N ALA A 84 8.93 0.60 -10.19
CA ALA A 84 10.09 1.26 -10.78
C ALA A 84 10.45 2.57 -10.05
N LEU A 85 9.45 3.35 -9.58
CA LEU A 85 9.67 4.54 -8.76
C LEU A 85 10.28 4.18 -7.40
N ASP A 86 9.74 3.18 -6.70
CA ASP A 86 10.24 2.74 -5.39
C ASP A 86 11.69 2.23 -5.48
N ASP A 87 12.00 1.39 -6.48
CA ASP A 87 13.36 0.90 -6.71
C ASP A 87 14.33 2.02 -7.09
N THR A 88 13.86 3.04 -7.82
CA THR A 88 14.66 4.21 -8.19
C THR A 88 14.92 5.09 -6.98
N GLY A 89 13.88 5.38 -6.19
CA GLY A 89 13.96 6.18 -4.97
C GLY A 89 14.90 5.56 -3.95
N ARG A 90 14.84 4.24 -3.76
CA ARG A 90 15.77 3.51 -2.86
C ARG A 90 17.23 3.61 -3.31
N LYS A 91 17.51 3.43 -4.61
CA LYS A 91 18.88 3.54 -5.14
C LYS A 91 19.42 4.96 -5.01
N LEU A 92 18.60 5.97 -5.32
CA LEU A 92 18.97 7.37 -5.18
C LEU A 92 19.19 7.75 -3.72
N ALA A 93 18.37 7.25 -2.79
CA ALA A 93 18.53 7.52 -1.36
C ALA A 93 19.89 7.03 -0.82
N VAL A 94 20.41 5.91 -1.36
CA VAL A 94 21.74 5.38 -1.02
C VAL A 94 22.84 6.17 -1.72
N MET A 95 22.68 6.52 -3.00
CA MET A 95 23.68 7.32 -3.74
C MET A 95 23.87 8.71 -3.13
N ALA A 96 22.78 9.32 -2.65
CA ALA A 96 22.83 10.62 -1.97
C ALA A 96 23.54 10.57 -0.61
N ALA A 97 23.82 9.38 -0.04
CA ALA A 97 24.67 9.25 1.13
C ALA A 97 26.17 9.33 0.80
N GLN A 98 26.53 9.21 -0.49
CA GLN A 98 27.91 9.05 -0.95
C GLN A 98 28.41 10.26 -1.76
N GLU A 99 27.50 11.10 -2.25
CA GLU A 99 27.80 12.35 -2.95
C GLU A 99 27.60 13.55 -1.99
N GLY A 100 28.58 14.45 -1.91
CA GLY A 100 28.49 15.70 -1.13
C GLY A 100 27.55 16.74 -1.75
N GLU A 101 27.16 17.74 -0.95
CA GLU A 101 25.96 18.59 -1.09
C GLU A 101 25.83 19.45 -2.39
N ASP A 102 26.91 19.68 -3.14
CA ASP A 102 26.97 20.84 -4.05
C ASP A 102 26.42 20.63 -5.49
N HIS A 103 26.20 19.39 -5.95
CA HIS A 103 25.73 19.11 -7.33
C HIS A 103 24.38 18.35 -7.43
N GLU A 104 23.66 18.28 -6.32
CA GLU A 104 22.68 17.23 -6.06
C GLU A 104 21.41 17.25 -6.94
N LYS A 105 20.90 18.43 -7.32
CA LYS A 105 19.59 18.53 -8.01
C LYS A 105 19.61 18.13 -9.48
N ILE A 106 20.62 18.58 -10.23
CA ILE A 106 20.72 18.29 -11.68
C ILE A 106 21.24 16.86 -11.89
N VAL A 107 22.24 16.46 -11.09
CA VAL A 107 22.78 15.09 -11.10
C VAL A 107 21.71 14.09 -10.63
N GLY A 108 21.00 14.39 -9.54
CA GLY A 108 19.93 13.55 -9.01
C GLY A 108 18.79 13.32 -10.01
N MET A 109 18.40 14.35 -10.77
CA MET A 109 17.35 14.24 -11.78
C MET A 109 17.79 13.44 -13.02
N ALA A 110 19.04 13.61 -13.47
CA ALA A 110 19.60 12.81 -14.56
C ALA A 110 19.71 11.32 -14.13
N ALA A 111 20.27 11.07 -12.94
CA ALA A 111 20.37 9.74 -12.35
C ALA A 111 18.99 9.08 -12.19
N ALA A 112 17.99 9.83 -11.70
CA ALA A 112 16.62 9.34 -11.57
C ALA A 112 16.03 8.89 -12.90
N ASN A 113 16.18 9.68 -13.96
CA ASN A 113 15.70 9.30 -15.29
C ASN A 113 16.38 8.04 -15.83
N VAL A 114 17.70 7.92 -15.66
CA VAL A 114 18.47 6.76 -16.12
C VAL A 114 18.07 5.49 -15.36
N LEU A 115 18.03 5.57 -14.02
CA LEU A 115 17.66 4.45 -13.15
C LEU A 115 16.22 4.00 -13.37
N PHE A 116 15.28 4.95 -13.46
CA PHE A 116 13.89 4.65 -13.74
C PHE A 116 13.70 3.96 -15.09
N LYS A 117 14.28 4.52 -16.15
CA LYS A 117 14.21 3.92 -17.50
C LYS A 117 14.84 2.53 -17.52
N LYS A 118 15.94 2.30 -16.77
CA LYS A 118 16.56 0.99 -16.63
C LYS A 118 15.65 -0.02 -15.93
N ASN A 119 14.99 0.37 -14.84
CA ASN A 119 14.10 -0.50 -14.07
C ASN A 119 12.83 -0.86 -14.89
N ILE A 120 12.37 0.05 -15.74
CA ILE A 120 11.09 -0.09 -16.46
C ILE A 120 11.21 -0.66 -17.87
N LYS A 121 12.42 -0.73 -18.45
CA LYS A 121 12.66 -1.24 -19.82
C LYS A 121 12.18 -2.69 -20.02
N LYS A 122 12.09 -3.47 -18.95
CA LYS A 122 11.71 -4.90 -18.97
C LYS A 122 10.20 -5.16 -18.84
N SER A 123 9.37 -4.15 -18.59
CA SER A 123 7.93 -4.37 -18.40
C SER A 123 7.16 -4.34 -19.71
N ASP A 124 6.58 -5.48 -20.10
CA ASP A 124 5.79 -5.62 -21.33
C ASP A 124 4.52 -4.75 -21.31
N ASN A 125 3.88 -4.63 -20.14
CA ASN A 125 2.67 -3.82 -19.97
C ASN A 125 2.89 -2.36 -20.38
N ILE A 126 4.06 -1.79 -20.07
CA ILE A 126 4.36 -0.39 -20.37
C ILE A 126 4.61 -0.18 -21.86
N ASN A 127 5.25 -1.15 -22.53
CA ASN A 127 5.45 -1.09 -23.97
C ASN A 127 4.14 -1.20 -24.75
N HIS A 128 3.13 -1.87 -24.18
CA HIS A 128 1.84 -2.08 -24.82
C HIS A 128 0.85 -0.94 -24.52
N TYR A 129 0.64 -0.62 -23.24
CA TYR A 129 -0.46 0.20 -22.77
C TYR A 129 -0.12 1.69 -22.54
N VAL A 130 1.16 2.06 -22.40
CA VAL A 130 1.55 3.47 -22.20
C VAL A 130 1.71 4.18 -23.53
N VAL A 131 1.18 5.40 -23.63
CA VAL A 131 1.38 6.31 -24.78
C VAL A 131 2.86 6.62 -24.90
N ASN A 132 3.45 6.42 -26.08
CA ASN A 132 4.90 6.57 -26.31
C ASN A 132 5.78 5.62 -25.46
N LYS A 133 5.21 4.51 -24.96
CA LYS A 133 5.93 3.46 -24.23
C LYS A 133 6.70 4.06 -23.04
N VAL A 134 7.89 3.56 -22.74
CA VAL A 134 8.78 4.08 -21.69
C VAL A 134 9.11 5.58 -21.87
N ALA A 135 9.23 6.06 -23.10
CA ALA A 135 9.56 7.45 -23.39
C ALA A 135 8.41 8.43 -23.07
N GLY A 136 7.18 7.93 -22.93
CA GLY A 136 6.03 8.74 -22.53
C GLY A 136 5.91 9.01 -21.04
N ILE A 137 6.78 8.40 -20.21
CA ILE A 137 6.79 8.60 -18.76
C ILE A 137 7.79 9.70 -18.40
N ASN A 138 7.27 10.80 -17.85
CA ASN A 138 8.06 11.97 -17.51
C ASN A 138 8.21 12.12 -16.00
N LEU A 139 9.44 12.36 -15.55
CA LEU A 139 9.80 12.60 -14.14
C LEU A 139 9.98 14.08 -13.81
N LEU A 140 9.67 15.00 -14.74
CA LEU A 140 10.01 16.44 -14.68
C LEU A 140 9.52 17.18 -13.43
N LYS A 141 8.55 16.62 -12.71
CA LYS A 141 7.98 17.22 -11.49
C LYS A 141 8.63 16.72 -10.20
N SER A 142 9.68 15.91 -10.31
CA SER A 142 10.44 15.39 -9.18
C SER A 142 11.25 16.51 -8.52
N LYS A 143 11.42 16.44 -7.20
CA LYS A 143 12.15 17.41 -6.39
C LYS A 143 13.15 16.70 -5.50
N PHE A 144 14.34 17.28 -5.36
CA PHE A 144 15.38 16.79 -4.48
C PHE A 144 15.59 17.85 -3.40
N THR A 145 15.29 17.47 -2.17
CA THR A 145 15.46 18.27 -0.94
C THR A 145 16.59 17.64 -0.12
N GLU A 146 17.17 18.37 0.83
CA GLU A 146 18.29 17.92 1.68
C GLU A 146 18.05 16.57 2.36
N ASP A 147 16.88 16.31 2.96
CA ASP A 147 16.60 15.03 3.65
C ASP A 147 15.74 14.05 2.82
N LYS A 148 15.05 14.54 1.79
CA LYS A 148 14.01 13.77 1.07
C LYS A 148 14.09 13.93 -0.44
N ILE A 149 13.79 12.83 -1.12
CA ILE A 149 13.68 12.72 -2.58
C ILE A 149 12.20 12.52 -2.93
N TYR A 150 11.65 13.45 -3.71
CA TYR A 150 10.29 13.39 -4.23
C TYR A 150 10.35 12.99 -5.70
N LEU A 151 9.95 11.77 -6.03
CA LEU A 151 9.85 11.33 -7.43
C LEU A 151 8.40 11.41 -7.88
N VAL A 152 8.15 12.02 -9.05
CA VAL A 152 6.81 12.18 -9.61
C VAL A 152 6.80 11.74 -11.07
N ALA A 153 6.18 10.60 -11.35
CA ALA A 153 5.94 10.12 -12.72
C ALA A 153 4.61 10.64 -13.26
N SER A 154 4.63 11.19 -14.48
CA SER A 154 3.44 11.59 -15.23
C SER A 154 3.42 10.90 -16.59
N TYR A 155 2.34 10.19 -16.90
CA TYR A 155 2.21 9.41 -18.13
C TYR A 155 0.75 9.26 -18.57
N GLY A 156 0.54 8.82 -19.81
CA GLY A 156 -0.78 8.52 -20.37
C GLY A 156 -0.94 7.04 -20.65
N VAL A 157 -2.04 6.43 -20.19
CA VAL A 157 -2.43 5.05 -20.53
C VAL A 157 -3.44 5.09 -21.67
N LYS A 158 -3.18 4.33 -22.74
CA LYS A 158 -4.09 4.23 -23.88
C LYS A 158 -5.43 3.65 -23.43
N MET A 159 -6.53 4.22 -23.91
CA MET A 159 -7.86 3.63 -23.77
C MET A 159 -8.12 2.67 -24.95
N PRO A 160 -8.39 1.38 -24.68
CA PRO A 160 -8.72 0.40 -25.73
C PRO A 160 -10.11 0.56 -26.35
N VAL A 161 -10.98 1.38 -25.77
CA VAL A 161 -12.27 1.76 -26.38
C VAL A 161 -12.13 3.08 -27.12
N TRP A 162 -12.64 3.11 -28.34
CA TRP A 162 -12.69 4.32 -29.15
C TRP A 162 -13.79 5.24 -28.61
N LEU A 163 -13.37 6.27 -27.88
CA LEU A 163 -14.24 7.36 -27.43
C LEU A 163 -13.91 8.61 -28.26
N PRO A 164 -14.90 9.44 -28.63
CA PRO A 164 -14.63 10.72 -29.29
C PRO A 164 -13.79 11.62 -28.38
N GLY A 165 -12.57 11.98 -28.80
CA GLY A 165 -11.61 12.80 -28.03
C GLY A 165 -10.19 12.23 -28.02
N LYS A 166 -9.32 12.72 -27.11
CA LYS A 166 -7.98 12.16 -26.86
C LYS A 166 -8.11 10.88 -26.01
N PRO A 167 -7.91 9.66 -26.54
CA PRO A 167 -8.29 8.42 -25.86
C PRO A 167 -7.16 7.93 -24.94
N TYR A 168 -6.73 8.74 -23.98
CA TYR A 168 -5.77 8.30 -22.97
C TYR A 168 -6.05 8.86 -21.58
N LEU A 169 -5.89 8.00 -20.57
CA LEU A 169 -6.01 8.35 -19.18
C LEU A 169 -4.68 8.92 -18.66
N LYS A 170 -4.68 10.18 -18.23
CA LYS A 170 -3.51 10.79 -17.60
C LYS A 170 -3.39 10.32 -16.16
N ILE A 171 -2.27 9.69 -15.82
CA ILE A 171 -1.99 9.20 -14.48
C ILE A 171 -0.76 9.92 -13.95
N ARG A 172 -0.81 10.25 -12.65
CA ARG A 172 0.34 10.73 -11.87
C ARG A 172 0.54 9.84 -10.67
N GLN A 173 1.77 9.41 -10.45
CA GLN A 173 2.18 8.64 -9.29
C GLN A 173 3.39 9.31 -8.66
N HIS A 174 3.49 9.22 -7.34
CA HIS A 174 4.58 9.83 -6.61
C HIS A 174 5.09 8.90 -5.51
N VAL A 175 6.38 9.05 -5.21
CA VAL A 175 7.07 8.37 -4.13
C VAL A 175 7.91 9.39 -3.39
N ILE A 176 7.94 9.25 -2.06
CA ILE A 176 8.80 10.04 -1.18
C ILE A 176 9.76 9.07 -0.53
N CYS A 177 11.05 9.28 -0.74
CA CYS A 177 12.11 8.51 -0.09
C CYS A 177 12.95 9.43 0.78
N ARG A 178 13.25 9.00 2.01
CA ARG A 178 14.24 9.67 2.85
C ARG A 178 15.64 9.26 2.41
N LYS A 179 16.57 10.19 2.35
CA LYS A 179 17.98 9.90 2.06
C LYS A 179 18.62 9.14 3.22
N TRP A 180 19.70 8.42 2.92
CA TRP A 180 20.46 7.66 3.92
C TRP A 180 21.64 8.47 4.47
N THR A 181 21.42 9.75 4.78
CA THR A 181 22.43 10.71 5.24
C THR A 181 22.60 10.74 6.77
N GLY A 182 22.05 9.74 7.47
CA GLY A 182 22.07 9.70 8.93
C GLY A 182 21.01 10.59 9.58
N TRP A 183 21.08 10.75 10.89
CA TRP A 183 20.18 11.60 11.65
C TRP A 183 20.86 12.94 11.87
N VAL A 184 20.40 13.98 11.18
CA VAL A 184 20.76 15.36 11.49
C VAL A 184 19.73 15.82 12.52
N GLU A 185 20.12 15.99 13.78
CA GLU A 185 19.22 16.59 14.77
C GLU A 185 18.90 18.01 14.29
N ASP A 186 17.62 18.35 14.22
CA ASP A 186 17.20 19.74 14.08
C ASP A 186 17.82 20.51 15.26
N ASN A 187 18.68 21.48 14.96
CA ASN A 187 19.55 22.22 15.91
C ASN A 187 18.76 23.05 16.95
N GLY A 188 17.49 22.73 17.20
CA GLY A 188 16.58 23.46 18.06
C GLY A 188 16.55 23.04 19.52
N ASN A 189 16.98 21.81 19.90
CA ASN A 189 17.04 21.37 21.29
C ASN A 189 17.86 20.07 21.45
N MET A 190 19.19 20.17 21.47
CA MET A 190 20.04 19.08 21.97
C MET A 190 19.88 18.97 23.49
N GLU A 191 18.73 18.46 23.94
CA GLU A 191 18.57 18.13 25.35
C GLU A 191 19.43 16.91 25.66
N ILE A 192 20.51 17.17 26.40
CA ILE A 192 21.50 16.17 26.79
C ILE A 192 20.80 15.10 27.65
N TRP A 193 20.91 13.84 27.21
CA TRP A 193 20.43 12.71 27.99
C TRP A 193 21.44 12.35 29.09
N VAL A 194 20.92 12.07 30.28
CA VAL A 194 21.72 11.65 31.43
C VAL A 194 21.08 10.45 32.13
N TYR A 195 21.90 9.74 32.90
CA TYR A 195 21.52 8.54 33.62
C TYR A 195 21.34 8.82 35.11
N VAL A 196 20.24 8.36 35.69
CA VAL A 196 19.95 8.50 37.12
C VAL A 196 19.55 7.14 37.68
N ALA A 197 20.14 6.78 38.82
CA ALA A 197 19.71 5.60 39.55
C ALA A 197 18.43 5.92 40.35
N GLU A 198 17.51 4.96 40.47
CA GLU A 198 16.20 5.14 41.16
C GLU A 198 16.31 5.79 42.54
N LYS A 199 17.30 5.37 43.34
CA LYS A 199 17.60 5.90 44.68
C LYS A 199 18.83 6.81 44.72
N GLY A 200 19.32 7.24 43.56
CA GLY A 200 20.52 8.05 43.41
C GLY A 200 20.24 9.55 43.60
N SER A 201 21.13 10.22 44.33
CA SER A 201 21.11 11.68 44.52
C SER A 201 21.89 12.45 43.45
N VAL A 202 22.58 11.73 42.56
CA VAL A 202 23.43 12.29 41.50
C VAL A 202 23.00 11.79 40.13
N TYR A 203 23.28 12.58 39.10
CA TYR A 203 23.14 12.16 37.71
C TYR A 203 24.51 11.85 37.09
N HIS A 204 24.50 11.00 36.07
CA HIS A 204 25.67 10.53 35.37
C HIS A 204 25.56 10.82 33.88
N THR A 205 26.65 11.21 33.24
CA THR A 205 26.69 11.41 31.78
C THR A 205 26.95 10.11 31.02
N SER A 206 27.53 9.10 31.67
CA SER A 206 27.85 7.80 31.07
C SER A 206 27.26 6.66 31.88
N ARG A 207 26.65 5.70 31.17
CA ARG A 207 26.15 4.43 31.74
C ARG A 207 27.28 3.54 32.26
N GLU A 208 28.48 3.73 31.71
CA GLU A 208 29.69 3.00 32.09
C GLU A 208 30.38 3.58 33.34
N CYS A 209 29.78 4.60 33.96
CA CYS A 209 30.26 5.08 35.25
C CYS A 209 30.30 3.92 36.26
N THR A 210 31.44 3.76 36.92
CA THR A 210 31.68 2.71 37.93
C THR A 210 30.74 2.76 39.13
N TYR A 211 30.06 3.89 39.38
CA TYR A 211 28.99 3.98 40.37
C TYR A 211 27.64 3.45 39.87
N LEU A 212 27.44 3.35 38.55
CA LEU A 212 26.27 2.71 37.95
C LEU A 212 26.54 1.24 37.66
N LYS A 213 27.62 0.96 36.92
CA LYS A 213 28.05 -0.38 36.51
C LYS A 213 29.10 -0.92 37.50
N LEU A 214 28.64 -1.75 38.43
CA LEU A 214 29.51 -2.46 39.35
C LEU A 214 30.24 -3.60 38.63
N SER A 215 31.53 -3.75 38.89
CA SER A 215 32.27 -4.98 38.59
C SER A 215 31.87 -6.05 39.60
N ILE A 216 31.12 -7.05 39.17
CA ILE A 216 30.62 -8.14 40.02
C ILE A 216 31.39 -9.41 39.65
N SER A 217 31.93 -10.10 40.65
CA SER A 217 32.54 -11.42 40.46
C SER A 217 31.88 -12.47 41.36
N ALA A 218 31.68 -13.65 40.79
CA ALA A 218 31.20 -14.83 41.52
C ALA A 218 32.38 -15.57 42.15
N VAL A 219 32.31 -15.85 43.44
CA VAL A 219 33.40 -16.49 44.20
C VAL A 219 32.80 -17.55 45.13
N ASN A 220 33.55 -18.61 45.38
CA ASN A 220 33.15 -19.63 46.36
C ASN A 220 33.23 -19.05 47.78
N TYR A 221 32.28 -19.41 48.64
CA TYR A 221 32.16 -18.92 50.00
C TYR A 221 33.42 -19.20 50.84
N THR A 222 34.06 -20.34 50.62
CA THR A 222 35.31 -20.71 51.29
C THR A 222 36.45 -19.72 51.05
N ASP A 223 36.46 -19.11 49.86
CA ASP A 223 37.58 -18.30 49.39
C ASP A 223 37.44 -16.82 49.78
N ILE A 224 36.26 -16.40 50.27
CA ILE A 224 35.99 -15.02 50.68
C ILE A 224 37.00 -14.57 51.75
N LYS A 225 37.34 -15.45 52.71
CA LYS A 225 38.27 -15.12 53.81
C LYS A 225 39.64 -14.65 53.30
N ASN A 226 40.04 -15.13 52.12
CA ASN A 226 41.34 -14.82 51.51
C ASN A 226 41.26 -13.65 50.52
N LYS A 227 40.06 -13.25 50.07
CA LYS A 227 39.90 -12.11 49.17
C LYS A 227 39.78 -10.78 49.92
N ARG A 228 40.23 -9.72 49.26
CA ARG A 228 40.09 -8.32 49.69
C ARG A 228 39.51 -7.49 48.56
N ASN A 229 38.89 -6.36 48.90
CA ASN A 229 38.46 -5.38 47.90
C ASN A 229 39.66 -4.57 47.38
N LYS A 230 39.43 -3.67 46.41
CA LYS A 230 40.48 -2.81 45.84
C LYS A 230 41.17 -1.93 46.89
N TYR A 231 40.52 -1.71 48.04
CA TYR A 231 41.02 -0.90 49.16
C TYR A 231 41.65 -1.73 50.29
N GLY A 232 41.77 -3.05 50.11
CA GLY A 232 42.38 -3.95 51.10
C GLY A 232 41.45 -4.40 52.24
N GLU A 233 40.17 -4.06 52.19
CA GLU A 233 39.20 -4.43 53.24
C GLU A 233 38.70 -5.88 53.08
N LYS A 234 38.28 -6.47 54.20
CA LYS A 234 37.64 -7.79 54.25
C LYS A 234 36.16 -7.69 53.87
N TYR A 235 35.67 -8.66 53.10
CA TYR A 235 34.25 -8.77 52.80
C TYR A 235 33.45 -9.30 53.99
N ARG A 236 32.38 -8.59 54.34
CA ARG A 236 31.41 -8.97 55.39
C ARG A 236 30.10 -9.43 54.75
N GLU A 237 29.28 -10.11 55.53
CA GLU A 237 27.98 -10.58 55.05
C GLU A 237 27.02 -9.38 54.83
N CYS A 238 26.24 -9.41 53.74
CA CYS A 238 25.22 -8.40 53.49
C CYS A 238 23.96 -8.68 54.30
N GLU A 239 23.53 -7.73 55.13
CA GLU A 239 22.34 -7.83 55.98
C GLU A 239 21.06 -8.17 55.19
N VAL A 240 20.87 -7.53 54.02
CA VAL A 240 19.61 -7.63 53.25
C VAL A 240 19.43 -9.00 52.57
N CYS A 241 20.46 -9.52 51.89
CA CYS A 241 20.33 -10.81 51.21
C CYS A 241 20.61 -12.00 52.12
N ALA A 242 21.41 -11.81 53.17
CA ALA A 242 21.67 -12.88 54.12
C ALA A 242 20.44 -13.24 54.94
N GLU A 243 19.52 -12.33 55.23
CA GLU A 243 18.27 -12.71 55.90
C GLU A 243 17.38 -13.61 55.05
N LYS A 244 17.45 -13.48 53.71
CA LYS A 244 16.54 -14.17 52.78
C LYS A 244 17.05 -15.52 52.31
N ILE A 245 18.35 -15.62 52.01
CA ILE A 245 18.93 -16.77 51.31
C ILE A 245 20.34 -17.04 51.89
N LYS A 246 20.42 -17.73 53.04
CA LYS A 246 21.69 -18.22 53.59
C LYS A 246 22.08 -19.58 53.01
N GLY A 247 23.38 -19.88 53.02
CA GLY A 247 23.89 -21.23 52.78
C GLY A 247 24.20 -21.59 51.32
N LYS A 248 24.22 -20.62 50.40
CA LYS A 248 24.72 -20.87 49.04
C LYS A 248 26.25 -20.90 49.02
N ASN A 249 26.81 -21.86 48.28
CA ASN A 249 28.26 -22.00 48.13
C ASN A 249 28.88 -20.90 47.25
N THR A 250 28.10 -20.35 46.31
CA THR A 250 28.55 -19.24 45.45
C THR A 250 28.01 -17.93 45.99
N VAL A 251 28.91 -16.98 46.20
CA VAL A 251 28.59 -15.59 46.57
C VAL A 251 29.06 -14.63 45.49
N PHE A 252 28.51 -13.42 45.53
CA PHE A 252 28.87 -12.33 44.65
C PHE A 252 29.54 -11.22 45.45
N ILE A 253 30.70 -10.79 44.98
CA ILE A 253 31.44 -9.66 45.53
C ILE A 253 31.60 -8.59 44.47
N THR A 254 31.84 -7.37 44.91
CA THR A 254 32.12 -6.23 44.05
C THR A 254 33.48 -5.64 44.40
N ASP A 255 34.27 -5.24 43.41
CA ASP A 255 35.66 -4.78 43.63
C ASP A 255 35.77 -3.56 44.55
N GLN A 256 34.75 -2.72 44.60
CA GLN A 256 34.71 -1.49 45.40
C GLN A 256 33.96 -1.66 46.72
N GLY A 257 33.07 -2.64 46.82
CA GLY A 257 32.28 -2.90 48.02
C GLY A 257 33.04 -3.72 49.06
N ASN A 258 32.54 -3.77 50.28
CA ASN A 258 33.08 -4.58 51.37
C ASN A 258 32.05 -5.59 51.90
N ARG A 259 30.97 -5.82 51.15
CA ARG A 259 29.96 -6.83 51.46
C ARG A 259 29.89 -7.87 50.36
N PHE A 260 29.68 -9.13 50.75
CA PHE A 260 29.37 -10.21 49.82
C PHE A 260 27.87 -10.51 49.86
N HIS A 261 27.33 -10.99 48.74
CA HIS A 261 25.90 -11.18 48.53
C HIS A 261 25.60 -12.58 48.02
N TYR A 262 24.48 -13.19 48.45
CA TYR A 262 24.04 -14.51 47.98
C TYR A 262 23.13 -14.46 46.75
N ASP A 263 22.69 -13.27 46.35
CA ASP A 263 21.76 -13.05 45.25
C ASP A 263 22.19 -11.83 44.42
N LEU A 264 22.19 -11.99 43.10
CA LEU A 264 22.48 -10.92 42.14
C LEU A 264 21.38 -9.84 42.15
N ASN A 265 20.15 -10.21 42.54
CA ASN A 265 19.02 -9.30 42.63
C ASN A 265 18.96 -8.52 43.96
N CYS A 266 19.95 -8.68 44.85
CA CYS A 266 20.04 -7.88 46.05
C CYS A 266 20.12 -6.39 45.68
N GLY A 267 19.29 -5.54 46.29
CA GLY A 267 19.31 -4.09 46.05
C GLY A 267 20.62 -3.39 46.41
N GLY A 268 21.53 -4.06 47.12
CA GLY A 268 22.90 -3.58 47.34
C GLY A 268 23.81 -3.69 46.12
N ILE A 269 23.49 -4.60 45.18
CA ILE A 269 24.22 -4.80 43.91
C ILE A 269 23.39 -4.28 42.74
N LYS A 270 22.13 -4.67 42.65
CA LYS A 270 21.24 -4.30 41.55
C LYS A 270 20.87 -2.82 41.64
N ARG A 271 21.16 -2.08 40.58
CA ARG A 271 20.72 -0.68 40.41
C ARG A 271 19.77 -0.59 39.22
N THR A 272 18.57 -0.07 39.45
CA THR A 272 17.66 0.35 38.38
C THR A 272 18.12 1.71 37.89
N ILE A 273 18.40 1.83 36.58
CA ILE A 273 18.95 3.04 35.96
C ILE A 273 17.92 3.55 34.95
N TYR A 274 17.56 4.82 35.08
CA TYR A 274 16.71 5.54 34.15
C TYR A 274 17.55 6.49 33.30
N MET A 275 17.13 6.69 32.05
CA MET A 275 17.67 7.71 31.16
C MET A 275 16.64 8.82 31.11
N ILE A 276 17.02 10.02 31.53
CA ILE A 276 16.15 11.21 31.59
C ILE A 276 16.84 12.39 30.91
N ARG A 277 16.07 13.41 30.56
CA ARG A 277 16.65 14.64 30.00
C ARG A 277 17.33 15.45 31.11
N LEU A 278 18.40 16.17 30.79
CA LEU A 278 19.11 17.01 31.76
C LEU A 278 18.18 18.04 32.43
N SER A 279 17.18 18.54 31.70
CA SER A 279 16.14 19.44 32.20
C SER A 279 15.23 18.81 33.27
N GLU A 280 15.11 17.48 33.28
CA GLU A 280 14.27 16.71 34.21
C GLU A 280 15.02 16.25 35.47
N VAL A 281 16.34 16.48 35.54
CA VAL A 281 17.21 16.01 36.63
C VAL A 281 16.86 16.65 37.97
N GLY A 282 16.30 17.86 37.95
CA GLY A 282 15.98 18.66 39.13
C GLY A 282 17.25 19.10 39.88
N ASN A 283 17.24 19.02 41.21
CA ASN A 283 18.32 19.49 42.08
C ASN A 283 19.49 18.48 42.27
N ARG A 284 19.56 17.42 41.45
CA ARG A 284 20.63 16.42 41.58
C ARG A 284 21.94 16.97 41.04
N LYS A 285 23.03 16.74 41.76
CA LYS A 285 24.37 17.16 41.33
C LYS A 285 24.95 16.17 40.32
N LYS A 286 25.90 16.64 39.51
CA LYS A 286 26.67 15.78 38.63
C LYS A 286 27.52 14.83 39.47
N CYS A 287 27.67 13.60 39.00
CA CYS A 287 28.56 12.65 39.64
C CYS A 287 30.02 13.07 39.48
N SER A 288 30.81 13.03 40.56
CA SER A 288 32.24 13.37 40.57
C SER A 288 33.08 12.55 39.59
N ARG A 289 32.78 11.26 39.41
CA ARG A 289 33.46 10.39 38.42
C ARG A 289 33.03 10.64 36.97
N CYS A 290 31.99 11.43 36.76
CA CYS A 290 31.52 11.87 35.45
C CYS A 290 31.92 13.33 35.15
N GLU A 291 32.50 14.03 36.13
CA GLU A 291 33.04 15.38 35.97
C GLU A 291 34.42 15.38 35.32
N THR A 292 35.22 14.35 35.60
CA THR A 292 36.47 14.01 34.89
C THR A 292 36.20 13.30 33.58
#